data_AF-A0A529M5U9-F1
#
_entry.id   AF-A0A529M5U9-F1
#
_cell.length_a   1.000
_cell.length_b   1.000
_cell.length_c   1.000
_cell.angle_alpha   90.00
_cell.angle_beta   90.00
_cell.angle_gamma   90.00
#
_symmetry.space_group_name_H-M   'P 1'
#
loop_
_entity.id
_entity.type
_entity.pdbx_description
1 polymer ?
#
loop_
_entity_poly.entity_id
_entity_poly.type
_entity_poly.pdbx_seq_one_letter_code
_entity_poly.pdbx_strand_id
1 'polypeptide(L)' 'MWLLDQWAERYIRDAQKKGEFDDLPGSGEPLVLDDDSHIAPELRAGYRLLKNAGCLPPELEHRREAVELADLLKGIRQD' A
#
# COMPACT_ATOMS: atom_id res chain seq x y z
N MET A 1 -26.33 -8.35 5.43
CA MET A 1 -24.99 -8.30 4.81
C MET A 1 -25.16 -7.81 3.38
N TRP A 2 -24.46 -6.75 2.98
CA TRP A 2 -24.59 -6.13 1.66
C TRP A 2 -24.08 -7.06 0.55
N LEU A 3 -24.44 -6.78 -0.71
CA LEU A 3 -24.00 -7.59 -1.85
C LEU A 3 -22.47 -7.65 -1.99
N LEU A 4 -21.79 -6.55 -1.67
CA LEU A 4 -20.33 -6.44 -1.71
C LEU A 4 -19.65 -7.40 -0.71
N ASP A 5 -20.18 -7.49 0.52
CA ASP A 5 -19.65 -8.38 1.55
C ASP A 5 -19.70 -9.84 1.08
N GLN A 6 -20.80 -10.24 0.45
CA GLN A 6 -20.98 -11.62 -0.05
C GLN A 6 -20.02 -11.94 -1.19
N TRP A 7 -19.75 -10.97 -2.05
CA TRP A 7 -18.76 -11.12 -3.12
C TRP A 7 -17.35 -11.24 -2.56
N ALA A 8 -16.95 -10.33 -1.67
CA ALA A 8 -15.64 -10.38 -1.02
C ALA A 8 -15.41 -11.73 -0.31
N GLU A 9 -16.38 -12.18 0.48
CA GLU A 9 -16.32 -13.47 1.19
C GLU A 9 -16.14 -14.65 0.22
N ARG A 10 -16.86 -14.64 -0.92
CA ARG A 10 -16.73 -15.68 -1.94
C ARG A 10 -15.32 -15.73 -2.53
N TYR A 11 -14.76 -14.58 -2.90
CA TYR A 11 -13.40 -14.51 -3.44
C TYR A 11 -12.35 -15.00 -2.44
N ILE A 12 -12.46 -14.58 -1.18
CA ILE A 12 -11.55 -15.01 -0.11
C ILE A 12 -11.60 -16.53 0.06
N ARG A 13 -12.80 -17.12 0.11
CA ARG A 13 -12.97 -18.57 0.24
C ARG A 13 -12.43 -19.34 -0.97
N ASP A 14 -12.62 -18.82 -2.18
CA ASP A 14 -12.12 -19.46 -3.39
C ASP A 14 -10.59 -19.42 -3.44
N ALA A 15 -9.95 -18.32 -3.01
CA ALA A 15 -8.50 -18.21 -2.88
C ALA A 15 -7.94 -19.17 -1.80
N GLN A 16 -8.60 -19.26 -0.64
CA GLN A 16 -8.26 -20.24 0.42
C GLN A 16 -8.29 -21.67 -0.10
N LYS A 17 -9.35 -22.08 -0.81
CA LYS A 17 -9.48 -23.45 -1.35
C LYS A 17 -8.41 -23.81 -2.38
N LYS A 18 -7.88 -22.81 -3.09
CA LYS A 18 -6.79 -22.99 -4.05
C LYS A 18 -5.41 -23.02 -3.41
N GLY A 19 -5.31 -22.77 -2.11
CA GLY A 19 -4.04 -22.65 -1.40
C GLY A 19 -3.28 -21.37 -1.75
N GLU A 20 -3.94 -20.31 -2.25
CA GLU A 20 -3.28 -19.04 -2.59
C GLU A 20 -2.69 -18.32 -1.36
N PHE A 21 -3.07 -18.74 -0.16
CA PHE A 21 -2.53 -18.24 1.11
C PHE A 21 -1.52 -19.19 1.75
N ASP A 22 -1.25 -20.35 1.15
CA ASP A 22 -0.26 -21.31 1.63
C ASP A 22 1.15 -20.85 1.23
N ASP A 23 2.13 -21.08 2.11
CA ASP A 23 3.56 -20.78 1.89
C ASP A 23 3.89 -19.32 1.47
N LEU A 24 3.04 -18.37 1.87
CA LEU A 24 3.35 -16.95 1.68
C LEU A 24 4.65 -16.56 2.39
N PRO A 25 5.46 -15.66 1.82
CA PRO A 25 6.67 -15.17 2.47
C PRO A 25 6.36 -14.62 3.88
N GLY A 26 7.08 -15.13 4.89
CA GLY A 26 6.86 -14.76 6.29
C GLY A 26 5.69 -15.48 6.98
N SER A 27 5.09 -16.50 6.35
CA SER A 27 4.04 -17.32 6.99
C SER A 27 4.59 -18.03 8.24
N GLY A 28 3.92 -17.83 9.38
CA GLY A 28 4.32 -18.40 10.67
C GLY A 28 5.46 -17.66 11.37
N GLU A 29 6.06 -16.66 10.74
CA GLU A 29 7.13 -15.85 11.33
C GLU A 29 6.57 -14.60 12.03
N PRO A 30 7.30 -14.03 13.02
CA PRO A 30 6.93 -12.74 13.60
C PRO A 30 6.85 -11.64 12.54
N LEU A 31 5.79 -10.83 12.61
CA LEU A 31 5.64 -9.68 11.71
C LEU A 31 6.79 -8.67 11.92
N VAL A 32 7.51 -8.36 10.85
CA VAL A 32 8.47 -7.25 10.82
C VAL A 32 7.67 -5.96 10.60
N LEU A 33 7.61 -5.14 11.63
CA LEU A 33 6.88 -3.87 11.57
C LEU A 33 7.83 -2.73 11.21
N ASP A 34 7.34 -1.82 10.37
CA ASP A 34 8.02 -0.55 10.11
C ASP A 34 8.13 0.29 11.40
N ASP A 35 9.15 1.15 11.44
CA ASP A 35 9.31 2.14 12.50
C ASP A 35 8.29 3.28 12.35
N ASP A 36 7.14 3.08 12.98
CA ASP A 36 6.05 4.06 13.08
C ASP A 36 6.05 4.80 14.42
N SER A 37 7.20 4.91 15.09
CA SER A 37 7.33 5.62 16.37
C SER A 37 6.86 7.08 16.31
N HIS A 38 6.98 7.71 15.13
CA HIS A 38 6.53 9.07 14.83
C HIS A 38 5.01 9.20 14.64
N ILE A 39 4.28 8.09 14.56
CA ILE A 39 2.82 8.04 14.37
C ILE A 39 2.16 7.64 15.69
N ALA A 40 1.09 8.35 16.06
CA ALA A 40 0.27 8.02 17.21
C ALA A 40 -0.27 6.57 17.11
N PRO A 41 -0.24 5.76 18.18
CA PRO A 41 -0.58 4.34 18.13
C PRO A 41 -1.90 4.01 17.44
N GLU A 42 -2.92 4.82 17.67
CA GLU A 42 -4.26 4.71 17.12
C GLU A 42 -4.34 4.98 15.60
N LEU A 43 -3.35 5.68 15.03
CA LEU A 43 -3.30 6.02 13.60
C LEU A 43 -2.45 5.04 12.78
N ARG A 44 -1.54 4.28 13.41
CA ARG A 44 -0.56 3.42 12.72
C ARG A 44 -1.19 2.44 11.75
N ALA A 45 -2.30 1.80 12.13
CA ALA A 45 -2.99 0.83 11.27
C ALA A 45 -3.51 1.48 9.97
N GLY A 46 -4.09 2.68 10.08
CA GLY A 46 -4.59 3.43 8.91
C GLY A 46 -3.45 3.88 8.00
N TYR A 47 -2.37 4.41 8.57
CA TYR A 47 -1.19 4.82 7.81
C TYR A 47 -0.54 3.65 7.07
N ARG A 48 -0.41 2.48 7.70
CA ARG A 48 0.10 1.27 7.04
C ARG A 48 -0.78 0.80 5.90
N LEU A 49 -2.11 0.81 6.09
CA LEU A 49 -3.05 0.42 5.04
C LEU A 49 -2.90 1.33 3.81
N LEU A 50 -2.85 2.65 4.02
CA LEU A 50 -2.66 3.63 2.94
C LEU A 50 -1.30 3.47 2.26
N LYS A 51 -0.22 3.32 3.04
CA LYS A 51 1.13 3.07 2.51
C LYS A 51 1.18 1.81 1.64
N ASN A 52 0.58 0.72 2.10
CA ASN A 52 0.52 -0.54 1.36
C ASN A 52 -0.33 -0.44 0.08
N ALA A 53 -1.34 0.43 0.07
CA ALA A 53 -2.15 0.75 -1.11
C ALA A 53 -1.44 1.70 -2.10
N GLY A 54 -0.22 2.16 -1.79
CA GLY A 54 0.52 3.12 -2.60
C GLY A 54 0.03 4.57 -2.47
N CYS A 55 -0.79 4.86 -1.47
CA CYS A 55 -1.23 6.23 -1.19
C CYS A 55 -0.08 7.01 -0.52
N LEU A 56 0.32 8.12 -1.14
CA LEU A 56 1.33 9.02 -0.58
C LEU A 56 0.66 10.11 0.28
N PRO A 57 1.27 10.51 1.39
CA PRO A 57 0.95 11.77 2.05
C PRO A 57 1.05 12.97 1.08
N PRO A 58 0.23 14.01 1.24
CA PRO A 58 0.22 15.17 0.33
C PRO A 58 1.61 15.80 0.13
N GLU A 59 2.43 15.83 1.17
CA GLU A 59 3.78 16.40 1.12
C GLU A 59 4.70 15.61 0.19
N LEU A 60 4.57 14.27 0.18
CA LEU A 60 5.35 13.40 -0.70
C LEU A 60 4.80 13.40 -2.13
N GLU A 61 3.49 13.54 -2.29
CA GLU A 61 2.84 13.69 -3.59
C GLU A 61 3.32 14.96 -4.30
N HIS A 62 3.25 16.12 -3.66
CA HIS A 62 3.77 17.37 -4.21
C HIS A 62 5.27 17.29 -4.55
N ARG A 63 6.07 16.61 -3.72
CA ARG A 63 7.49 16.42 -3.99
C ARG A 63 7.72 15.56 -5.23
N ARG A 64 6.94 14.49 -5.38
CA ARG A 64 6.99 13.62 -6.56
C ARG A 64 6.65 14.40 -7.83
N GLU A 65 5.55 15.17 -7.80
CA GLU A 65 5.13 16.02 -8.92
C GLU A 65 6.22 17.05 -9.29
N ALA A 66 6.86 17.68 -8.31
CA ALA A 66 7.93 18.64 -8.56
C ALA A 66 9.15 17.99 -9.24
N VAL A 67 9.52 16.76 -8.86
CA VAL A 67 10.61 16.00 -9.50
C VAL A 67 10.22 15.62 -10.93
N GLU A 68 9.02 15.08 -11.12
CA GLU A 68 8.50 14.73 -12.45
C GLU A 68 8.48 15.95 -13.38
N LEU A 69 8.03 17.11 -12.89
CA LEU A 69 8.06 18.38 -13.63
C LEU A 69 9.49 18.80 -14.00
N ALA A 70 10.44 18.71 -13.06
CA ALA A 70 11.83 19.07 -13.31
C ALA A 70 12.47 18.17 -14.37
N ASP A 71 12.16 16.87 -14.38
CA ASP A 71 12.67 15.92 -15.37
C ASP A 71 12.05 16.15 -16.75
N LEU A 72 10.76 16.47 -16.83
CA LEU A 72 10.11 16.90 -18.08
C LEU A 72 10.77 18.17 -18.65
N LEU A 73 11.07 19.16 -17.81
CA LEU A 73 11.73 20.40 -18.23
C LEU A 73 13.15 20.17 -18.77
N LYS A 74 13.90 19.21 -18.21
CA LYS A 74 15.22 18.83 -18.74
C LYS A 74 15.13 18.27 -20.15
N GLY A 75 14.09 17.49 -20.46
CA GLY A 75 13.87 16.91 -21.78
C GLY A 75 13.54 17.94 -22.88
N ILE A 76 13.02 19.11 -22.50
CA ILE A 76 12.67 20.19 -23.43
C ILE A 76 13.89 21.06 -23.78
N ARG A 77 14.88 21.17 -22.88
CA ARG A 77 16.16 21.85 -23.14
C ARG A 77 17.17 20.89 -23.77
N GLN A 78 16.95 20.52 -25.02
CA GLN A 78 18.03 20.07 -25.91
C GLN A 78 18.31 21.21 -26.90
N ASP A 79 19.29 22.05 -26.56
CA ASP A 79 20.04 22.86 -27.55
C ASP A 79 21.28 22.07 -27.96
#